data_AF-A0A2Z6DVT6-F1
#
_entry.id   AF-A0A2Z6DVT6-F1
#
_cell.length_a   1.000
_cell.length_b   1.000
_cell.length_c   1.000
_cell.angle_alpha   90.00
_cell.angle_beta   90.00
_cell.angle_gamma   90.00
#
_symmetry.space_group_name_H-M   'P 1'
#
loop_
_entity.id
_entity.type
_entity.pdbx_description
1 polymer ?
#
loop_
_entity_poly.entity_id
_entity_poly.type
_entity_poly.pdbx_seq_one_letter_code
_entity_poly.pdbx_strand_id
1 'polypeptide(L)'
;MAFDDFYRGIPAPLAQEIDALSLLVYRCRTAAKALLEAEGVVELAEWYARFPQLEPALAHEGWERYLSAAVLTTQWEQARRQLAEKLRAAQGEMVEPTGAAILPLDAIAAYLAEADRDELGIVEWERMLDCLRCTLRNGTTLWVRYAAPDAYSFVWQTDSDVQGRIDTAPHAQGGGNPHRHGADGSVVADTLTSVSALPEANFVRVVNAVYSPE
;
A
#
# COMPACT_ATOMS: atom_id res chain seq x y z
N MET A 1 6.74 -33.64 19.77
CA MET A 1 7.70 -33.05 18.79
C MET A 1 8.07 -31.69 19.33
N ALA A 2 9.29 -31.53 19.85
CA ALA A 2 9.68 -30.34 20.61
C ALA A 2 10.02 -29.19 19.64
N PHE A 3 9.22 -28.13 19.65
CA PHE A 3 9.47 -26.87 18.94
C PHE A 3 10.52 -25.98 19.64
N ASP A 4 11.27 -26.52 20.60
CA ASP A 4 11.87 -25.75 21.69
C ASP A 4 13.38 -25.45 21.52
N ASP A 5 13.93 -25.60 20.31
CA ASP A 5 15.38 -25.45 20.08
C ASP A 5 15.76 -24.24 19.22
N PHE A 6 14.87 -23.71 18.39
CA PHE A 6 15.20 -22.56 17.51
C PHE A 6 15.42 -21.26 18.30
N TYR A 7 14.61 -21.03 19.34
CA TYR A 7 14.68 -19.80 20.16
C TYR A 7 15.51 -19.95 21.43
N ARG A 8 16.23 -21.06 21.60
CA ARG A 8 17.02 -21.28 22.82
C ARG A 8 18.09 -20.19 22.96
N GLY A 9 18.05 -19.47 24.08
CA GLY A 9 19.00 -18.39 24.36
C GLY A 9 18.65 -17.03 23.73
N ILE A 10 17.54 -16.94 22.99
CA ILE A 10 17.03 -15.69 22.43
C ILE A 10 16.03 -15.06 23.43
N PRO A 11 16.17 -13.77 23.78
CA PRO A 11 15.19 -13.08 24.62
C PRO A 11 13.78 -13.15 24.02
N ALA A 12 12.75 -13.38 24.85
CA ALA A 12 11.37 -13.55 24.39
C ALA A 12 10.85 -12.41 23.49
N PRO A 13 11.11 -11.11 23.77
CA PRO A 13 10.69 -10.04 22.85
C PRO A 13 11.33 -10.17 21.46
N LEU A 14 12.61 -10.53 21.40
CA LEU A 14 13.34 -10.72 20.14
C LEU A 14 12.82 -11.95 19.38
N ALA A 15 12.49 -13.04 20.08
CA ALA A 15 11.86 -14.21 19.48
C ALA A 15 10.50 -13.88 18.84
N GLN A 16 9.66 -13.10 19.53
CA GLN A 16 8.38 -12.65 19.01
C GLN A 16 8.52 -11.76 17.76
N GLU A 17 9.50 -10.86 17.75
CA GLU A 17 9.82 -10.04 16.57
C GLU A 17 10.27 -10.89 15.37
N ILE A 18 11.14 -11.89 15.61
CA ILE A 18 11.61 -12.83 14.57
C ILE A 18 10.44 -13.65 14.00
N ASP A 19 9.55 -14.16 14.85
CA ASP A 19 8.35 -14.89 14.43
C ASP A 19 7.42 -14.01 13.57
N ALA A 20 7.14 -12.79 14.04
CA ALA A 20 6.28 -11.84 13.33
C ALA A 20 6.85 -11.47 11.96
N LEU A 21 8.14 -11.17 11.88
CA LEU A 21 8.83 -10.86 10.62
C LEU A 21 8.86 -12.07 9.68
N SER A 22 9.07 -13.28 10.20
CA SER A 22 9.06 -14.51 9.40
C SER A 22 7.70 -14.74 8.75
N LEU A 23 6.61 -14.54 9.51
CA LEU A 23 5.25 -14.64 8.98
C LEU A 23 4.96 -13.56 7.93
N LEU A 24 5.40 -12.32 8.18
CA LEU A 24 5.23 -11.21 7.23
C LEU A 24 5.97 -11.48 5.92
N VAL A 25 7.23 -11.91 5.98
CA VAL A 25 8.03 -12.32 4.82
C VAL A 25 7.31 -13.38 3.99
N TYR A 26 6.76 -14.40 4.65
CA TYR A 26 6.03 -15.48 3.98
C TYR A 26 4.75 -14.97 3.29
N ARG A 27 3.94 -14.17 3.99
CA ARG A 27 2.67 -13.63 3.49
C ARG A 27 2.88 -12.70 2.31
N CYS A 28 3.76 -11.70 2.44
CA CYS A 28 4.03 -10.74 1.38
C CYS A 28 4.58 -11.44 0.13
N ARG A 29 5.55 -12.36 0.29
CA ARG A 29 6.10 -13.13 -0.84
C ARG A 29 5.03 -13.95 -1.55
N THR A 30 4.20 -14.66 -0.79
CA THR A 30 3.16 -15.52 -1.35
C THR A 30 2.12 -14.70 -2.12
N ALA A 31 1.66 -13.59 -1.53
CA ALA A 31 0.67 -12.71 -2.16
C ALA A 31 1.23 -12.01 -3.40
N ALA A 32 2.45 -11.45 -3.34
CA ALA A 32 3.10 -10.80 -4.48
C ALA A 32 3.29 -11.79 -5.63
N LYS A 33 3.77 -13.01 -5.33
CA LYS A 33 3.95 -14.07 -6.32
C LYS A 33 2.63 -14.43 -7.01
N ALA A 34 1.54 -14.58 -6.25
CA ALA A 34 0.23 -14.91 -6.81
C ALA A 34 -0.27 -13.83 -7.78
N LEU A 35 -0.03 -12.54 -7.48
CA LEU A 35 -0.38 -11.44 -8.38
C LEU A 35 0.45 -11.48 -9.67
N LEU A 36 1.76 -11.67 -9.58
CA LEU A 36 2.63 -11.76 -10.77
C LEU A 36 2.25 -12.96 -11.66
N GLU A 37 1.97 -14.12 -11.06
CA GLU A 37 1.53 -15.32 -11.78
C GLU A 37 0.18 -15.11 -12.49
N ALA A 38 -0.78 -14.42 -11.83
CA ALA A 38 -2.08 -14.13 -12.42
C ALA A 38 -2.01 -13.25 -13.67
N GLU A 39 -0.97 -12.41 -13.78
CA GLU A 39 -0.73 -11.52 -14.92
C GLU A 39 0.24 -12.08 -15.95
N GLY A 40 0.77 -13.29 -15.71
CA GLY A 40 1.78 -13.90 -16.56
C GLY A 40 3.03 -13.04 -16.71
N VAL A 41 3.49 -12.44 -15.61
CA VAL A 41 4.76 -11.70 -15.50
C VAL A 41 5.65 -12.37 -14.46
N VAL A 42 6.97 -12.20 -14.61
CA VAL A 42 7.92 -12.69 -13.59
C VAL A 42 8.32 -11.57 -12.63
N GLU A 43 8.42 -10.34 -13.14
CA GLU A 43 8.96 -9.20 -12.41
C GLU A 43 8.05 -7.96 -12.56
N LEU A 44 8.03 -7.10 -11.52
CA LEU A 44 7.25 -5.86 -11.54
C LEU A 44 7.63 -4.92 -12.69
N ALA A 45 8.92 -4.85 -13.03
CA ALA A 45 9.40 -4.00 -14.12
C ALA A 45 8.85 -4.43 -15.48
N GLU A 46 8.70 -5.74 -15.69
CA GLU A 46 8.09 -6.30 -16.90
C GLU A 46 6.61 -5.88 -16.99
N TRP A 47 5.88 -5.98 -15.87
CA TRP A 47 4.48 -5.56 -15.81
C TRP A 47 4.32 -4.06 -16.05
N TYR A 48 5.15 -3.23 -15.39
CA TYR A 48 5.12 -1.79 -15.53
C TYR A 48 5.27 -1.35 -17.00
N ALA A 49 6.16 -2.02 -17.74
CA ALA A 49 6.40 -1.75 -19.16
C ALA A 49 5.19 -2.03 -20.08
N ARG A 50 4.19 -2.79 -19.62
CA ARG A 50 2.97 -3.09 -20.39
C ARG A 50 1.95 -1.95 -20.35
N PHE A 51 1.89 -1.17 -19.28
CA PHE A 51 0.83 -0.16 -19.08
C PHE A 51 0.67 0.86 -20.22
N PRO A 52 1.74 1.42 -20.83
CA PRO A 52 1.58 2.35 -21.95
C PRO A 52 0.91 1.74 -23.19
N GLN A 53 0.79 0.41 -23.26
CA GLN A 53 0.20 -0.33 -24.38
C GLN A 53 -1.19 -0.88 -24.06
N LEU A 54 -1.66 -0.74 -22.82
CA LEU A 54 -2.97 -1.24 -22.41
C LEU A 54 -4.08 -0.26 -22.83
N GLU A 55 -5.22 -0.81 -23.21
CA GLU A 55 -6.46 -0.04 -23.33
C GLU A 55 -6.81 0.57 -21.96
N PRO A 56 -7.35 1.80 -21.90
CA PRO A 56 -7.59 2.52 -20.64
C PRO A 56 -8.35 1.68 -19.59
N ALA A 57 -9.41 0.98 -20.00
CA ALA A 57 -10.19 0.15 -19.09
C ALA A 57 -9.37 -0.97 -18.42
N LEU A 58 -8.47 -1.61 -19.18
CA LEU A 58 -7.56 -2.64 -18.66
C LEU A 58 -6.42 -2.05 -17.85
N ALA A 59 -6.00 -0.82 -18.16
CA ALA A 59 -4.96 -0.12 -17.43
C ALA A 59 -5.37 0.12 -15.97
N HIS A 60 -6.63 0.49 -15.69
CA HIS A 60 -7.08 0.75 -14.31
C HIS A 60 -7.07 -0.50 -13.41
N GLU A 61 -7.67 -1.60 -13.87
CA GLU A 61 -7.68 -2.85 -13.10
C GLU A 61 -6.28 -3.49 -13.01
N GLY A 62 -5.49 -3.38 -14.08
CA GLY A 62 -4.10 -3.79 -14.06
C GLY A 62 -3.28 -2.97 -13.05
N TRP A 63 -3.54 -1.66 -12.97
CA TRP A 63 -2.78 -0.75 -12.11
C TRP A 63 -3.02 -1.02 -10.62
N GLU A 64 -4.27 -1.28 -10.21
CA GLU A 64 -4.56 -1.68 -8.81
C GLU A 64 -3.78 -2.93 -8.39
N ARG A 65 -3.77 -3.95 -9.25
CA ARG A 65 -3.07 -5.20 -8.97
C ARG A 65 -1.55 -5.00 -8.99
N TYR A 66 -1.05 -4.16 -9.90
CA TYR A 66 0.36 -3.77 -9.93
C TYR A 66 0.78 -3.06 -8.65
N LEU A 67 0.03 -2.03 -8.21
CA LEU A 67 0.31 -1.32 -6.96
C LEU A 67 0.31 -2.27 -5.77
N SER A 68 -0.63 -3.22 -5.75
CA SER A 68 -0.69 -4.23 -4.70
C SER A 68 0.59 -5.07 -4.67
N ALA A 69 1.02 -5.58 -5.83
CA ALA A 69 2.24 -6.36 -5.96
C ALA A 69 3.49 -5.54 -5.60
N ALA A 70 3.52 -4.26 -5.97
CA ALA A 70 4.60 -3.33 -5.63
C ALA A 70 4.71 -3.12 -4.12
N VAL A 71 3.62 -2.78 -3.43
CA VAL A 71 3.58 -2.64 -1.97
C VAL A 71 4.06 -3.92 -1.29
N LEU A 72 3.52 -5.08 -1.71
CA LEU A 72 3.87 -6.37 -1.13
C LEU A 72 5.35 -6.72 -1.33
N THR A 73 5.91 -6.39 -2.49
CA THR A 73 7.32 -6.63 -2.80
C THR A 73 8.23 -5.77 -1.93
N THR A 74 7.95 -4.47 -1.82
CA THR A 74 8.72 -3.58 -0.95
C THR A 74 8.61 -4.00 0.52
N GLN A 75 7.41 -4.36 0.99
CA GLN A 75 7.20 -4.84 2.35
C GLN A 75 7.94 -6.15 2.62
N TRP A 76 7.96 -7.07 1.66
CA TRP A 76 8.75 -8.30 1.74
C TRP A 76 10.25 -8.01 1.87
N GLU A 77 10.80 -7.12 1.05
CA GLU A 77 12.22 -6.74 1.09
C GLU A 77 12.61 -6.07 2.41
N GLN A 78 11.76 -5.19 2.93
CA GLN A 78 11.97 -4.55 4.23
C GLN A 78 11.91 -5.56 5.37
N ALA A 79 10.88 -6.40 5.42
CA ALA A 79 10.72 -7.43 6.45
C ALA A 79 11.88 -8.43 6.43
N ARG A 80 12.36 -8.81 5.24
CA ARG A 80 13.52 -9.71 5.09
C ARG A 80 14.81 -9.08 5.60
N ARG A 81 15.03 -7.79 5.36
CA ARG A 81 16.19 -7.06 5.90
C ARG A 81 16.15 -6.98 7.41
N GLN A 82 15.01 -6.57 7.98
CA GLN A 82 14.82 -6.52 9.43
C GLN A 82 15.00 -7.89 10.07
N LEU A 83 14.44 -8.95 9.46
CA LEU A 83 14.62 -10.32 9.94
C LEU A 83 16.11 -10.72 9.98
N ALA A 84 16.86 -10.40 8.92
CA ALA A 84 18.30 -10.68 8.88
C ALA A 84 19.07 -9.93 9.99
N GLU A 85 18.74 -8.67 10.24
CA GLU A 85 19.33 -7.89 11.34
C GLU A 85 19.04 -8.51 12.70
N LYS A 86 17.79 -8.88 12.96
CA LYS A 86 17.35 -9.48 14.23
C LYS A 86 18.02 -10.84 14.47
N LEU A 87 18.17 -11.65 13.42
CA LEU A 87 18.87 -12.93 13.50
C LEU A 87 20.36 -12.76 13.82
N ARG A 88 21.03 -11.75 13.22
CA ARG A 88 22.43 -11.43 13.54
C ARG A 88 22.58 -10.88 14.96
N ALA A 89 21.67 -10.02 15.40
CA ALA A 89 21.62 -9.54 16.78
C ALA A 89 21.41 -10.67 17.78
N ALA A 90 20.56 -11.66 17.46
CA ALA A 90 20.37 -12.86 18.28
C ALA A 90 21.65 -13.73 18.39
N GLN A 91 22.57 -13.61 17.43
CA GLN A 91 23.89 -14.24 17.44
C GLN A 91 24.95 -13.41 18.19
N GLY A 92 24.56 -12.29 18.79
CA GLY A 92 25.46 -11.38 19.52
C GLY A 92 26.26 -10.45 18.62
N GLU A 93 25.91 -10.34 17.33
CA GLU A 93 26.54 -9.36 16.44
C GLU A 93 26.01 -7.95 16.72
N MET A 94 26.91 -6.97 16.76
CA MET A 94 26.53 -5.56 16.78
C MET A 94 26.10 -5.16 15.37
N VAL A 95 24.80 -4.98 15.19
CA VAL A 95 24.19 -4.60 13.91
C VAL A 95 23.62 -3.20 14.06
N GLU A 96 24.15 -2.26 13.29
CA GLU A 96 23.54 -0.94 13.15
C GLU A 96 22.18 -1.09 12.44
N PRO A 97 21.09 -0.50 12.96
CA PRO A 97 19.79 -0.58 12.32
C PRO A 97 19.87 0.05 10.93
N THR A 98 19.54 -0.71 9.88
CA THR A 98 19.40 -0.10 8.57
C THR A 98 18.13 0.74 8.64
N GLY A 99 18.25 2.07 8.54
CA GLY A 99 17.09 2.96 8.53
C GLY A 99 16.09 2.48 7.46
N ALA A 100 14.96 1.93 7.90
CA ALA A 100 13.93 1.46 7.00
C ALA A 100 13.11 2.66 6.54
N ALA A 101 13.07 2.91 5.24
CA ALA A 101 12.14 3.87 4.69
C ALA A 101 10.71 3.43 5.05
N ILE A 102 9.93 4.31 5.67
CA ILE A 102 8.54 4.03 6.00
C ILE A 102 7.77 3.89 4.70
N LEU A 103 7.01 2.78 4.55
CA LEU A 103 6.13 2.63 3.40
C LEU A 103 5.05 3.72 3.42
N PRO A 104 4.65 4.27 2.25
CA PRO A 104 3.61 5.29 2.21
C PRO A 104 2.31 4.90 2.93
N LEU A 105 1.87 3.65 2.80
CA LEU A 105 0.68 3.15 3.51
C LEU A 105 0.88 3.07 5.03
N ASP A 106 2.09 2.75 5.49
CA ASP A 106 2.39 2.69 6.91
C ASP A 106 2.48 4.12 7.51
N ALA A 107 2.92 5.11 6.72
CA ALA A 107 2.85 6.52 7.11
C ALA A 107 1.39 7.00 7.26
N ILE A 108 0.50 6.64 6.33
CA ILE A 108 -0.93 6.95 6.45
C ILE A 108 -1.55 6.23 7.65
N ALA A 109 -1.21 4.96 7.87
CA ALA A 109 -1.73 4.20 9.02
C ALA A 109 -1.26 4.79 10.36
N ALA A 110 0.01 5.23 10.44
CA ALA A 110 0.54 5.92 11.62
C ALA A 110 -0.19 7.25 11.86
N TYR A 111 -0.42 8.05 10.81
CA TYR A 111 -1.23 9.25 10.89
C TYR A 111 -2.64 8.96 11.42
N LEU A 112 -3.32 7.95 10.88
CA LEU A 112 -4.68 7.57 11.31
C LEU A 112 -4.77 7.04 12.76
N ALA A 113 -3.68 6.49 13.29
CA ALA A 113 -3.62 6.04 14.68
C ALA A 113 -3.63 7.23 15.67
N GLU A 114 -3.18 8.41 15.23
CA GLU A 114 -3.05 9.61 16.06
C GLU A 114 -4.08 10.70 15.72
N ALA A 115 -4.65 10.67 14.51
CA ALA A 115 -5.57 11.69 14.02
C ALA A 115 -6.91 11.71 14.78
N ASP A 116 -7.53 12.90 14.84
CA ASP A 116 -8.93 13.03 15.21
C ASP A 116 -9.81 12.51 14.07
N ARG A 117 -10.24 11.26 14.21
CA ARG A 117 -11.03 10.55 13.20
C ARG A 117 -12.44 11.13 13.06
N ASP A 118 -12.97 11.77 14.11
CA ASP A 118 -14.27 12.42 14.03
C ASP A 118 -14.21 13.66 13.13
N GLU A 119 -13.11 14.41 13.18
CA GLU A 119 -12.86 15.55 12.27
C GLU A 119 -12.78 15.10 10.80
N LEU A 120 -12.12 13.98 10.54
CA LEU A 120 -12.01 13.39 9.19
C LEU A 120 -13.26 12.65 8.72
N GLY A 121 -14.27 12.50 9.58
CA GLY A 121 -15.47 11.72 9.29
C GLY A 121 -15.22 10.22 9.10
N ILE A 122 -14.11 9.68 9.58
CA ILE A 122 -13.74 8.26 9.43
C ILE A 122 -14.35 7.46 10.59
N VAL A 123 -15.21 6.49 10.29
CA VAL A 123 -15.86 5.63 11.29
C VAL A 123 -15.12 4.31 11.51
N GLU A 124 -14.48 3.78 10.47
CA GLU A 124 -13.69 2.55 10.52
C GLU A 124 -12.50 2.69 9.58
N TRP A 125 -11.38 2.06 9.94
CA TRP A 125 -10.28 1.87 9.01
C TRP A 125 -9.56 0.55 9.26
N GLU A 126 -8.99 -0.01 8.19
CA GLU A 126 -8.26 -1.27 8.21
C GLU A 126 -6.99 -1.15 7.34
N ARG A 127 -5.84 -1.55 7.89
CA ARG A 127 -4.59 -1.72 7.15
C ARG A 127 -4.44 -3.19 6.77
N MET A 128 -4.59 -3.48 5.49
CA MET A 128 -4.27 -4.78 4.90
C MET A 128 -2.77 -4.82 4.55
N LEU A 129 -2.28 -5.89 3.91
CA LEU A 129 -0.86 -5.95 3.51
C LEU A 129 -0.55 -4.97 2.36
N ASP A 130 -1.44 -4.87 1.39
CA ASP A 130 -1.26 -4.16 0.11
C ASP A 130 -2.02 -2.82 0.04
N CYS A 131 -3.00 -2.62 0.91
CA CYS A 131 -3.88 -1.46 0.86
C CYS A 131 -4.34 -0.99 2.25
N LEU A 132 -5.01 0.15 2.27
CA LEU A 132 -5.73 0.69 3.42
C LEU A 132 -7.19 0.95 3.02
N ARG A 133 -8.13 0.54 3.86
CA ARG A 133 -9.57 0.79 3.69
C ARG A 133 -10.05 1.75 4.77
N CYS A 134 -10.78 2.79 4.41
CA CYS A 134 -11.51 3.65 5.33
C CYS A 134 -13.00 3.65 4.99
N THR A 135 -13.85 3.58 6.01
CA THR A 135 -15.28 3.85 5.88
C THR A 135 -15.56 5.21 6.49
N LEU A 136 -16.23 6.06 5.72
CA LEU A 136 -16.60 7.42 6.09
C LEU A 136 -18.04 7.45 6.61
N ARG A 137 -18.37 8.46 7.42
CA ARG A 137 -19.67 8.61 8.07
C ARG A 137 -20.83 8.76 7.07
N ASN A 138 -20.54 9.26 5.87
CA ASN A 138 -21.51 9.36 4.77
C ASN A 138 -21.72 8.02 4.01
N GLY A 139 -21.17 6.91 4.51
CA GLY A 139 -21.28 5.58 3.88
C GLY A 139 -20.24 5.31 2.79
N THR A 140 -19.43 6.30 2.41
CA THR A 140 -18.37 6.12 1.41
C THR A 140 -17.28 5.20 1.94
N THR A 141 -16.87 4.21 1.15
CA THR A 141 -15.66 3.41 1.41
C THR A 141 -14.53 3.87 0.50
N LEU A 142 -13.41 4.27 1.09
CA LEU A 142 -12.18 4.67 0.42
C LEU A 142 -11.14 3.54 0.49
N TRP A 143 -10.63 3.11 -0.66
CA TRP A 143 -9.53 2.18 -0.79
C TRP A 143 -8.29 2.92 -1.26
N VAL A 144 -7.17 2.68 -0.58
CA VAL A 144 -5.90 3.35 -0.85
C VAL A 144 -4.82 2.30 -1.10
N ARG A 145 -4.15 2.42 -2.25
CA ARG A 145 -2.92 1.69 -2.58
C ARG A 145 -1.83 2.70 -2.85
N TYR A 146 -0.70 2.60 -2.15
CA TYR A 146 0.33 3.62 -2.20
C TYR A 146 1.70 2.96 -2.12
N ALA A 147 2.30 2.70 -3.30
CA ALA A 147 3.58 1.99 -3.43
C ALA A 147 4.77 2.96 -3.38
N ALA A 148 4.63 4.14 -4.00
CA ALA A 148 5.66 5.17 -4.06
C ALA A 148 5.02 6.56 -4.27
N PRO A 149 5.75 7.68 -4.05
CA PRO A 149 5.23 9.04 -4.25
C PRO A 149 4.56 9.28 -5.61
N ASP A 150 4.96 8.57 -6.65
CA ASP A 150 4.45 8.61 -8.02
C ASP A 150 3.66 7.34 -8.42
N ALA A 151 3.44 6.40 -7.49
CA ALA A 151 2.74 5.15 -7.72
C ALA A 151 1.67 4.92 -6.65
N TYR A 152 0.46 5.41 -6.92
CA TYR A 152 -0.67 5.26 -6.00
C TYR A 152 -2.03 5.28 -6.69
N SER A 153 -3.03 4.92 -5.91
CA SER A 153 -4.44 4.97 -6.27
C SER A 153 -5.32 5.19 -5.03
N PHE A 154 -6.36 5.99 -5.22
CA PHE A 154 -7.47 6.21 -4.31
C PHE A 154 -8.75 5.86 -5.04
N VAL A 155 -9.56 4.94 -4.51
CA VAL A 155 -10.85 4.56 -5.09
C VAL A 155 -11.93 4.73 -4.04
N TRP A 156 -13.00 5.47 -4.34
CA TRP A 156 -14.13 5.62 -3.43
C TRP A 156 -15.44 5.14 -4.05
N GLN A 157 -16.25 4.49 -3.22
CA GLN A 157 -17.51 3.87 -3.63
C GLN A 157 -18.58 3.99 -2.54
N THR A 158 -19.84 3.98 -2.97
CA THR A 158 -21.03 3.95 -2.10
C THR A 158 -21.93 2.81 -2.56
N ASP A 159 -22.45 1.99 -1.65
CA ASP A 159 -23.31 0.83 -1.98
C ASP A 159 -22.75 -0.12 -3.05
N SER A 160 -21.42 -0.22 -3.13
CA SER A 160 -20.64 -0.98 -4.14
C SER A 160 -20.48 -0.32 -5.51
N ASP A 161 -21.07 0.85 -5.74
CA ASP A 161 -20.90 1.62 -6.96
C ASP A 161 -19.69 2.55 -6.82
N VAL A 162 -18.70 2.37 -7.68
CA VAL A 162 -17.52 3.24 -7.76
C VAL A 162 -17.95 4.64 -8.17
N GLN A 163 -17.75 5.60 -7.26
CA GLN A 163 -18.12 7.00 -7.47
C GLN A 163 -16.96 7.78 -8.10
N GLY A 164 -15.73 7.32 -7.91
CA GLY A 164 -14.57 7.88 -8.57
C GLY A 164 -13.26 7.29 -8.10
N ARG A 165 -12.19 7.75 -8.76
CA ARG A 165 -10.83 7.29 -8.52
C ARG A 165 -9.83 8.41 -8.80
N ILE A 166 -8.68 8.36 -8.13
CA ILE A 166 -7.46 9.05 -8.53
C ILE A 166 -6.36 8.01 -8.64
N ASP A 167 -5.63 7.98 -9.74
CA ASP A 167 -4.49 7.08 -9.88
C ASP A 167 -3.36 7.69 -10.71
N THR A 168 -2.17 7.09 -10.61
CA THR A 168 -0.97 7.50 -11.34
C THR A 168 -0.56 6.53 -12.44
N ALA A 169 -1.51 5.73 -12.97
CA ALA A 169 -1.20 4.77 -14.03
C ALA A 169 -0.52 5.48 -15.21
N PRO A 170 0.61 4.94 -15.72
CA PRO A 170 1.34 5.57 -16.79
C PRO A 170 0.57 5.42 -18.11
N HIS A 171 0.16 6.54 -18.70
CA HIS A 171 -0.49 6.58 -20.01
C HIS A 171 0.50 6.92 -21.12
N ALA A 172 0.23 6.43 -22.34
CA ALA A 172 1.03 6.73 -23.53
C ALA A 172 1.16 8.24 -23.84
N GLN A 173 0.26 9.09 -23.34
CA GLN A 173 0.24 10.53 -23.60
C GLN A 173 0.61 11.43 -22.40
N GLY A 174 1.04 10.86 -21.27
CA GLY A 174 1.42 11.66 -20.10
C GLY A 174 1.92 10.78 -18.97
N GLY A 175 3.24 10.67 -18.83
CA GLY A 175 3.87 9.83 -17.81
C GLY A 175 3.48 10.25 -16.39
N GLY A 176 3.06 9.26 -15.58
CA GLY A 176 2.99 9.31 -14.11
C GLY A 176 2.17 10.43 -13.44
N ASN A 177 1.55 11.32 -14.20
CA ASN A 177 0.77 12.42 -13.63
C ASN A 177 -0.56 11.89 -13.07
N PRO A 178 -0.91 12.24 -11.82
CA PRO A 178 -2.17 11.79 -11.24
C PRO A 178 -3.36 12.31 -12.06
N HIS A 179 -4.35 11.45 -12.25
CA HIS A 179 -5.57 11.80 -12.99
C HIS A 179 -6.79 11.25 -12.25
N ARG A 180 -7.90 11.99 -12.35
CA ARG A 180 -9.15 11.72 -11.65
C ARG A 180 -10.18 11.16 -12.61
N HIS A 181 -10.81 10.07 -12.21
CA HIS A 181 -11.94 9.42 -12.87
C HIS A 181 -13.24 9.75 -12.15
N GLY A 182 -14.24 10.20 -12.89
CA GLY A 182 -15.61 10.37 -12.40
C GLY A 182 -16.49 9.14 -12.64
N ALA A 183 -17.60 9.04 -11.91
CA ALA A 183 -18.63 8.01 -12.12
C ALA A 183 -19.23 8.01 -13.54
N ASP A 184 -19.17 9.14 -14.24
CA ASP A 184 -19.61 9.30 -15.63
C ASP A 184 -18.58 8.81 -16.66
N GLY A 185 -17.47 8.25 -16.22
CA GLY A 185 -16.34 7.83 -17.06
C GLY A 185 -15.46 9.00 -17.52
N SER A 186 -15.68 10.22 -17.02
CA SER A 186 -14.80 11.35 -17.32
C SER A 186 -13.41 11.13 -16.73
N VAL A 187 -12.38 11.54 -17.47
CA VAL A 187 -10.99 11.54 -17.02
C VAL A 187 -10.44 12.95 -17.11
N VAL A 188 -10.03 13.50 -15.98
CA VAL A 188 -9.47 14.86 -15.89
C VAL A 188 -8.13 14.83 -15.16
N ALA A 189 -7.31 15.85 -15.37
CA ALA A 189 -6.11 16.04 -14.56
C ALA A 189 -6.51 16.14 -13.07
N ASP A 190 -5.81 15.41 -12.22
CA ASP A 190 -6.07 15.52 -10.78
C ASP A 190 -5.51 16.83 -10.24
N THR A 191 -6.26 17.43 -9.31
CA THR A 191 -5.92 18.67 -8.62
C THR A 191 -5.88 18.50 -7.10
N LEU A 192 -6.24 17.31 -6.60
CA LEU A 192 -6.29 17.02 -5.17
C LEU A 192 -4.94 16.51 -4.67
N THR A 193 -4.34 15.56 -5.38
CA THR A 193 -3.09 14.91 -4.98
C THR A 193 -1.88 15.49 -5.70
N SER A 194 -0.69 15.25 -5.14
CA SER A 194 0.59 15.67 -5.71
C SER A 194 1.66 14.64 -5.43
N VAL A 195 2.44 14.27 -6.45
CA VAL A 195 3.56 13.32 -6.32
C VAL A 195 4.71 13.85 -5.46
N SER A 196 4.74 15.16 -5.19
CA SER A 196 5.71 15.78 -4.28
C SER A 196 5.17 15.99 -2.86
N ALA A 197 3.90 15.66 -2.61
CA ALA A 197 3.31 15.76 -1.28
C ALA A 197 3.57 14.49 -0.47
N LEU A 198 3.49 14.61 0.86
CA LEU A 198 3.53 13.45 1.75
C LEU A 198 2.28 12.57 1.56
N PRO A 199 2.38 11.24 1.73
CA PRO A 199 1.25 10.32 1.56
C PRO A 199 0.02 10.70 2.39
N GLU A 200 0.22 11.05 3.66
CA GLU A 200 -0.82 11.50 4.59
C GLU A 200 -1.48 12.80 4.15
N ALA A 201 -0.73 13.71 3.51
CA ALA A 201 -1.28 14.96 3.00
C ALA A 201 -2.19 14.70 1.78
N ASN A 202 -1.79 13.81 0.89
CA ASN A 202 -2.64 13.37 -0.23
C ASN A 202 -3.89 12.66 0.30
N PHE A 203 -3.73 11.76 1.27
CA PHE A 203 -4.85 11.06 1.90
C PHE A 203 -5.89 12.02 2.50
N VAL A 204 -5.47 12.98 3.33
CA VAL A 204 -6.38 13.96 3.94
C VAL A 204 -7.11 14.80 2.89
N ARG A 205 -6.43 15.23 1.83
CA ARG A 205 -7.06 15.98 0.73
C ARG A 205 -8.14 15.18 0.03
N VAL A 206 -7.90 13.89 -0.22
CA VAL A 206 -8.90 13.01 -0.82
C VAL A 206 -10.06 12.80 0.13
N VAL A 207 -9.80 12.46 1.40
CA VAL A 207 -10.85 12.28 2.43
C VAL A 207 -11.74 13.51 2.52
N ASN A 208 -11.17 14.71 2.63
CA ASN A 208 -11.93 15.96 2.70
C ASN A 208 -12.73 16.26 1.42
N ALA A 209 -12.27 15.79 0.26
CA ALA A 209 -13.00 15.97 -0.99
C ALA A 209 -14.18 15.00 -1.14
N VAL A 210 -14.07 13.78 -0.58
CA VAL A 210 -15.12 12.75 -0.67
C VAL A 210 -16.06 12.73 0.53
N TYR A 211 -15.66 13.35 1.64
CA TYR A 211 -16.48 13.57 2.83
C TYR A 211 -17.09 14.97 2.81
N SER A 212 -18.38 15.06 2.46
CA SER A 212 -19.16 16.27 2.74
C SER A 212 -19.91 16.06 4.06
N PRO A 213 -19.62 16.84 5.13
CA PRO A 213 -20.45 16.81 6.32
C PRO A 213 -21.81 17.44 5.98
N GLU A 214 -22.89 16.69 6.20
CA GLU A 214 -24.26 17.22 6.23
C GLU A 214 -24.52 18.04 7.49
#